data_AF-A0A256XN40-F1
#
_entry.id   AF-A0A256XN40-F1
#
_cell.length_a   1.000
_cell.length_b   1.000
_cell.length_c   1.000
_cell.angle_alpha   90.00
_cell.angle_beta   90.00
_cell.angle_gamma   90.00
#
_symmetry.space_group_name_H-M   'P 1'
#
loop_
_entity.id
_entity.type
_entity.pdbx_description
1 polymer ?
#
loop_
_entity_poly.entity_id
_entity_poly.type
_entity_poly.pdbx_seq_one_letter_code
_entity_poly.pdbx_strand_id
1 'polypeptide(L)'
;MDTRTISLISIFSALNFAIALLNKFFLGGSHFIGVSIAHVTIDAIFCTALLIIVMKISNKPGVATLVGFMTGLLMMFSSAKGPAPIAWLLRGLVLDVIVFGLYRNKCMFLCYSLAAFLAFLSQTFVGKILYLSLFMPAKVWTTLTGTLFIPLVLIGSSLSVLGAYLAVKKIVPVIT
;
A
#
# COMPACT_ATOMS: atom_id res chain seq x y z
N MET A 1 16.38 18.32 -0.20
CA MET A 1 15.33 17.67 0.61
C MET A 1 15.61 18.00 2.06
N ASP A 2 14.65 18.58 2.78
CA ASP A 2 14.90 19.10 4.14
C ASP A 2 15.03 17.95 5.14
N THR A 3 15.81 18.16 6.20
CA THR A 3 16.01 17.19 7.30
C THR A 3 14.69 16.75 7.92
N ARG A 4 13.71 17.66 8.02
CA ARG A 4 12.33 17.37 8.46
C ARG A 4 11.59 16.39 7.53
N THR A 5 11.78 16.49 6.22
CA THR A 5 11.14 15.57 5.26
C THR A 5 11.78 14.18 5.34
N ILE A 6 13.10 14.12 5.52
CA ILE A 6 13.84 12.86 5.70
C ILE A 6 13.40 12.14 6.99
N SER A 7 13.28 12.88 8.10
CA SER A 7 12.84 12.28 9.37
C SER A 7 11.40 11.77 9.29
N LEU A 8 10.49 12.50 8.65
CA LEU A 8 9.12 12.05 8.40
C LEU A 8 9.11 10.76 7.56
N ILE A 9 9.87 10.70 6.46
CA ILE A 9 9.98 9.49 5.63
C ILE A 9 10.47 8.32 6.48
N SER A 10 11.49 8.51 7.31
CA SER A 10 12.02 7.45 8.17
C SER A 10 10.99 6.92 9.17
N ILE A 11 10.32 7.82 9.90
CA ILE A 11 9.33 7.46 10.93
C ILE A 11 8.13 6.74 10.28
N PHE A 12 7.59 7.30 9.20
CA PHE A 12 6.45 6.70 8.51
C PHE A 12 6.82 5.39 7.83
N SER A 13 8.04 5.23 7.31
CA SER A 13 8.49 3.95 6.74
C SER A 13 8.59 2.86 7.82
N ALA A 14 9.15 3.18 8.99
CA ALA A 14 9.25 2.25 10.11
C ALA A 14 7.85 1.86 10.63
N LEU A 15 6.95 2.83 10.76
CA LEU A 15 5.57 2.59 11.21
C LEU A 15 4.79 1.75 10.20
N ASN A 16 4.89 2.09 8.92
CA ASN A 16 4.22 1.37 7.83
C ASN A 16 4.75 -0.07 7.72
N PHE A 17 6.05 -0.27 7.92
CA PHE A 17 6.67 -1.58 8.04
C PHE A 17 6.17 -2.38 9.24
N ALA A 18 6.07 -1.77 10.42
CA ALA A 18 5.56 -2.44 11.63
C ALA A 18 4.11 -2.92 11.45
N ILE A 19 3.26 -2.11 10.82
CA ILE A 19 1.87 -2.51 10.50
C ILE A 19 1.88 -3.64 9.47
N ALA A 20 2.71 -3.53 8.43
CA ALA A 20 2.77 -4.56 7.39
C ALA A 20 3.33 -5.90 7.93
N LEU A 21 4.22 -5.86 8.92
CA LEU A 21 4.68 -7.03 9.66
C LEU A 21 3.57 -7.68 10.49
N LEU A 22 2.61 -6.90 11.00
CA LEU A 22 1.51 -7.41 11.80
C LEU A 22 0.71 -8.48 11.04
N ASN A 23 0.64 -8.37 9.71
CA ASN A 23 0.04 -9.39 8.85
C ASN A 23 0.64 -10.78 9.02
N LYS A 24 1.91 -10.88 9.42
CA LYS A 24 2.56 -12.17 9.69
C LYS A 24 2.07 -12.82 10.97
N PHE A 25 1.70 -12.05 11.98
CA PHE A 25 1.22 -12.58 13.26
C PHE A 25 -0.22 -13.07 13.17
N PHE A 26 -1.02 -12.50 12.27
CA PHE A 26 -2.35 -13.02 11.94
C PHE A 26 -2.33 -14.32 11.11
N LEU A 27 -1.15 -14.85 10.73
CA LEU A 27 -1.00 -16.10 9.96
C LEU A 27 -1.23 -17.40 10.77
N GLY A 28 -1.69 -17.31 12.01
CA GLY A 28 -2.12 -18.49 12.79
C GLY A 28 -3.32 -19.25 12.21
N GLY A 29 -3.98 -18.75 11.16
CA GLY A 29 -5.09 -19.45 10.51
C GLY A 29 -5.31 -18.99 9.08
N SER A 30 -5.08 -19.88 8.12
CA SER A 30 -5.54 -19.80 6.73
C SER A 30 -4.81 -18.82 5.77
N HIS A 31 -3.73 -19.32 5.16
CA HIS A 31 -3.35 -18.92 3.80
C HIS A 31 -4.38 -19.48 2.80
N PHE A 32 -5.61 -18.97 2.78
CA PHE A 32 -6.47 -19.22 1.63
C PHE A 32 -5.86 -18.51 0.42
N ILE A 33 -5.37 -19.27 -0.55
CA ILE A 33 -5.22 -18.77 -1.93
C ILE A 33 -4.09 -17.70 -2.08
N GLY A 34 -3.14 -17.67 -1.14
CA GLY A 34 -1.90 -16.90 -1.29
C GLY A 34 -2.02 -15.37 -1.19
N VAL A 35 -3.13 -14.85 -0.65
CA VAL A 35 -3.29 -13.47 -0.12
C VAL A 35 -3.87 -13.58 1.29
N SER A 36 -3.23 -12.92 2.26
CA SER A 36 -3.70 -12.97 3.66
C SER A 36 -4.93 -12.09 3.85
N ILE A 37 -5.91 -12.55 4.64
CA ILE A 37 -7.07 -11.74 5.05
C ILE A 37 -6.59 -10.48 5.79
N ALA A 38 -5.50 -10.58 6.54
CA ALA A 38 -4.86 -9.43 7.20
C ALA A 38 -4.31 -8.41 6.18
N HIS A 39 -3.77 -8.87 5.06
CA HIS A 39 -3.31 -7.97 3.98
C HIS A 39 -4.48 -7.22 3.31
N VAL A 40 -5.64 -7.87 3.20
CA VAL A 40 -6.84 -7.26 2.59
C VAL A 40 -7.55 -6.30 3.54
N THR A 41 -7.31 -6.41 4.85
CA THR A 41 -7.97 -5.59 5.87
C THR A 41 -7.01 -4.57 6.49
N ILE A 42 -5.96 -5.01 7.18
CA ILE A 42 -5.04 -4.17 7.93
C ILE A 42 -4.18 -3.34 6.97
N ASP A 43 -3.51 -3.99 6.02
CA ASP A 43 -2.69 -3.26 5.04
C ASP A 43 -3.54 -2.32 4.18
N ALA A 44 -4.72 -2.77 3.74
CA ALA A 44 -5.60 -1.94 2.94
C ALA A 44 -5.99 -0.65 3.66
N ILE A 45 -6.33 -0.73 4.95
CA ILE A 45 -6.84 0.41 5.71
C ILE A 45 -5.67 1.25 6.27
N PHE A 46 -4.84 0.65 7.13
CA PHE A 46 -3.88 1.41 7.92
C PHE A 46 -2.68 1.89 7.10
N CYS A 47 -2.11 1.02 6.25
CA CYS A 47 -0.97 1.43 5.42
C CYS A 47 -1.37 2.49 4.38
N THR A 48 -2.60 2.42 3.84
CA THR A 48 -3.13 3.50 2.98
C THR A 48 -3.31 4.80 3.75
N ALA A 49 -3.86 4.72 4.96
CA ALA A 49 -4.06 5.90 5.79
C ALA A 49 -2.73 6.61 6.06
N LEU A 50 -1.69 5.87 6.48
CA LEU A 50 -0.36 6.41 6.75
C LEU A 50 0.28 7.07 5.54
N LEU A 51 0.19 6.46 4.36
CA LEU A 51 0.74 7.03 3.12
C LEU A 51 0.02 8.33 2.72
N ILE A 52 -1.29 8.41 2.92
CA ILE A 52 -2.05 9.64 2.67
C ILE A 52 -1.71 10.72 3.69
N ILE A 53 -1.54 10.35 4.97
CA ILE A 53 -1.16 11.28 6.05
C ILE A 53 0.21 11.89 5.77
N VAL A 54 1.25 11.09 5.51
CA VAL A 54 2.61 11.61 5.28
C VAL A 54 2.67 12.49 4.03
N MET A 55 1.90 12.14 3.00
CA MET A 55 1.76 12.93 1.79
C MET A 55 1.10 14.30 2.06
N LYS A 56 -0.01 14.32 2.82
CA LYS A 56 -0.71 15.55 3.23
C LYS A 56 0.16 16.46 4.10
N ILE A 57 0.85 15.90 5.09
CA ILE A 57 1.71 16.67 6.01
C ILE A 57 2.91 17.24 5.27
N SER A 58 3.54 16.44 4.41
CA SER A 58 4.76 16.86 3.72
C SER A 58 4.47 17.80 2.55
N ASN A 59 3.27 17.70 1.96
CA ASN A 59 2.81 18.49 0.81
C ASN A 59 3.81 18.54 -0.37
N LYS A 60 4.61 17.47 -0.52
CA LYS A 60 5.67 17.34 -1.52
C LYS A 60 5.43 16.06 -2.33
N PRO A 61 5.55 16.12 -3.67
CA PRO A 61 5.43 14.92 -4.49
C PRO A 61 6.58 13.95 -4.22
N GLY A 62 6.29 12.65 -4.29
CA GLY A 62 7.29 11.58 -4.18
C GLY A 62 7.52 11.07 -2.76
N VAL A 63 6.96 11.73 -1.74
CA VAL A 63 7.13 11.30 -0.34
C VAL A 63 6.44 9.96 -0.09
N ALA A 64 5.22 9.76 -0.62
CA ALA A 64 4.52 8.49 -0.46
C ALA A 64 5.26 7.35 -1.20
N THR A 65 5.81 7.65 -2.39
CA THR A 65 6.64 6.72 -3.17
C THR A 65 7.89 6.28 -2.39
N LEU A 66 8.61 7.23 -1.79
CA LEU A 66 9.82 6.94 -1.00
C LEU A 66 9.50 6.12 0.25
N VAL A 67 8.42 6.46 0.96
CA VAL A 67 7.96 5.67 2.12
C VAL A 67 7.57 4.25 1.70
N GLY A 68 6.85 4.11 0.59
CA GLY A 68 6.52 2.81 0.01
C GLY A 68 7.77 1.99 -0.33
N PHE A 69 8.71 2.57 -1.06
CA PHE A 69 9.95 1.89 -1.44
C PHE A 69 10.76 1.42 -0.22
N MET A 70 10.98 2.31 0.76
CA MET A 70 11.68 1.96 2.00
C MET A 70 10.95 0.87 2.79
N THR A 71 9.62 0.94 2.88
CA THR A 71 8.80 -0.11 3.51
C THR A 71 9.04 -1.45 2.80
N GLY A 72 9.03 -1.48 1.47
CA GLY A 72 9.24 -2.70 0.70
C GLY A 72 10.66 -3.27 0.84
N LEU A 73 11.69 -2.43 0.98
CA LEU A 73 13.05 -2.86 1.32
C LEU A 73 13.12 -3.47 2.71
N LEU A 74 12.53 -2.84 3.72
CA LEU A 74 12.46 -3.38 5.09
C LEU A 74 11.76 -4.73 5.14
N MET A 75 10.69 -4.91 4.34
CA MET A 75 9.98 -6.17 4.22
C MET A 75 10.85 -7.30 3.66
N MET A 76 11.82 -7.02 2.77
CA MET A 76 12.75 -8.06 2.28
C MET A 76 13.60 -8.64 3.41
N PHE A 77 14.05 -7.82 4.36
CA PHE A 77 14.82 -8.29 5.53
C PHE A 77 13.99 -9.17 6.47
N SER A 78 12.67 -9.09 6.38
CA SER A 78 11.74 -9.85 7.22
C SER A 78 11.08 -10.98 6.46
N SER A 79 11.79 -11.68 5.57
CA SER A 79 11.29 -12.82 4.79
C SER A 79 10.02 -12.56 3.95
N ALA A 80 9.78 -11.32 3.54
CA ALA A 80 8.75 -11.03 2.53
C ALA A 80 9.22 -11.46 1.14
N LYS A 81 8.26 -11.66 0.23
CA LYS A 81 8.53 -12.09 -1.14
C LYS A 81 9.35 -11.03 -1.88
N GLY A 82 10.25 -11.49 -2.76
CA GLY A 82 11.14 -10.64 -3.58
C GLY A 82 10.51 -9.41 -4.28
N PRO A 83 9.26 -9.43 -4.77
CA PRO A 83 8.68 -8.25 -5.44
C PRO A 83 8.17 -7.16 -4.47
N ALA A 84 8.37 -7.28 -3.16
CA ALA A 84 7.89 -6.32 -2.18
C ALA A 84 8.34 -4.87 -2.44
N PRO A 85 9.62 -4.55 -2.74
CA PRO A 85 10.05 -3.18 -3.01
C PRO A 85 9.28 -2.54 -4.16
N ILE A 86 9.08 -3.29 -5.25
CA ILE A 86 8.43 -2.80 -6.46
C ILE A 86 6.93 -2.61 -6.22
N ALA A 87 6.28 -3.56 -5.55
CA ALA A 87 4.86 -3.47 -5.24
C ALA A 87 4.55 -2.27 -4.31
N TRP A 88 5.35 -2.10 -3.24
CA TRP A 88 5.16 -0.99 -2.31
C TRP A 88 5.54 0.37 -2.91
N LEU A 89 6.57 0.43 -3.76
CA LEU A 89 6.90 1.62 -4.54
C LEU A 89 5.73 2.02 -5.44
N LEU A 90 5.14 1.05 -6.16
CA LEU A 90 4.01 1.31 -7.05
C LEU A 90 2.81 1.88 -6.29
N ARG A 91 2.54 1.36 -5.08
CA ARG A 91 1.48 1.88 -4.20
C ARG A 91 1.66 3.37 -3.93
N GLY A 92 2.85 3.78 -3.51
CA GLY A 92 3.17 5.18 -3.23
C GLY A 92 3.17 6.04 -4.50
N LEU A 93 3.67 5.49 -5.61
CA LEU A 93 3.71 6.17 -6.90
C LEU A 93 2.32 6.51 -7.42
N VAL A 94 1.36 5.57 -7.34
CA VAL A 94 -0.02 5.80 -7.78
C VAL A 94 -0.67 6.91 -6.95
N LEU A 95 -0.42 6.95 -5.63
CA LEU A 95 -0.90 8.04 -4.79
C LEU A 95 -0.29 9.39 -5.21
N ASP A 96 1.03 9.45 -5.37
CA ASP A 96 1.73 10.69 -5.76
C ASP A 96 1.28 11.19 -7.15
N VAL A 97 1.16 10.30 -8.13
CA VAL A 97 0.75 10.63 -9.51
C VAL A 97 -0.69 11.14 -9.54
N ILE A 98 -1.61 10.51 -8.82
CA ILE A 98 -3.00 10.97 -8.82
C ILE A 98 -3.11 12.32 -8.10
N VAL A 99 -2.54 12.45 -6.90
CA VAL A 99 -2.73 13.65 -6.08
C VAL A 99 -1.98 14.87 -6.64
N PHE A 100 -0.71 14.71 -7.03
CA PHE A 100 0.11 15.82 -7.50
C PHE A 100 0.17 15.92 -9.03
N GLY A 101 0.17 14.79 -9.74
CA GLY A 101 0.21 14.80 -11.20
C GLY A 101 -1.12 15.21 -11.83
N LEU A 102 -2.20 14.48 -11.51
CA LEU A 102 -3.52 14.72 -12.10
C LEU A 102 -4.24 15.90 -11.45
N TYR A 103 -4.31 15.92 -10.12
CA TYR A 103 -5.11 16.90 -9.39
C TYR A 103 -4.32 18.13 -8.92
N ARG A 104 -3.01 18.23 -9.24
CA ARG A 104 -2.14 19.37 -8.90
C ARG A 104 -2.32 19.86 -7.46
N ASN A 105 -2.40 18.91 -6.52
CA ASN A 105 -2.60 19.16 -5.09
C ASN A 105 -3.95 19.77 -4.67
N LYS A 106 -4.93 19.87 -5.59
CA LYS A 106 -6.32 20.29 -5.31
C LYS A 106 -7.25 19.08 -5.10
N CYS A 107 -6.71 18.02 -4.50
CA CYS A 107 -7.41 16.75 -4.35
C CYS A 107 -8.45 16.81 -3.21
N MET A 108 -9.72 16.58 -3.52
CA MET A 108 -10.80 16.41 -2.55
C MET A 108 -10.88 14.96 -2.04
N PHE A 109 -11.74 14.68 -1.06
CA PHE A 109 -11.90 13.34 -0.48
C PHE A 109 -12.10 12.25 -1.54
N LEU A 110 -12.97 12.47 -2.55
CA LEU A 110 -13.22 11.53 -3.63
C LEU A 110 -11.95 11.17 -4.43
N CYS A 111 -11.06 12.14 -4.64
CA CYS A 111 -9.78 11.91 -5.32
C CYS A 111 -8.85 11.04 -4.46
N TYR A 112 -8.79 11.26 -3.14
CA TYR A 112 -8.03 10.37 -2.24
C TYR A 112 -8.62 8.96 -2.14
N SER A 113 -9.96 8.82 -2.19
CA SER A 113 -10.62 7.52 -2.22
C SER A 113 -10.29 6.75 -3.50
N LEU A 114 -10.34 7.41 -4.66
CA LEU A 114 -9.96 6.81 -5.93
C LEU A 114 -8.46 6.46 -5.95
N ALA A 115 -7.61 7.35 -5.44
CA ALA A 115 -6.18 7.11 -5.36
C ALA A 115 -5.84 5.93 -4.46
N ALA A 116 -6.48 5.82 -3.30
CA ALA A 116 -6.35 4.69 -2.38
C ALA A 116 -6.73 3.37 -3.05
N PHE A 117 -7.90 3.34 -3.71
CA PHE A 117 -8.40 2.17 -4.42
C PHE A 117 -7.42 1.70 -5.49
N LEU A 118 -6.99 2.60 -6.37
CA LEU A 118 -6.05 2.29 -7.46
C LEU A 118 -4.66 1.92 -6.95
N ALA A 119 -4.18 2.56 -5.88
CA ALA A 119 -2.89 2.27 -5.28
C ALA A 119 -2.85 0.85 -4.70
N PHE A 120 -3.89 0.44 -3.96
CA PHE A 120 -3.97 -0.91 -3.40
C PHE A 120 -4.15 -1.98 -4.50
N LEU A 121 -5.02 -1.69 -5.48
CA LEU A 121 -5.26 -2.57 -6.62
C LEU A 121 -3.97 -2.82 -7.40
N SER A 122 -3.29 -1.75 -7.82
CA SER A 122 -2.05 -1.82 -8.59
C SER A 122 -0.93 -2.52 -7.83
N GLN A 123 -0.71 -2.20 -6.55
CA GLN A 123 0.26 -2.89 -5.69
C GLN A 123 0.00 -4.39 -5.68
N THR A 124 -1.24 -4.80 -5.44
CA THR A 124 -1.57 -6.20 -5.18
C THR A 124 -1.52 -7.03 -6.46
N PHE A 125 -2.03 -6.49 -7.57
CA PHE A 125 -1.95 -7.14 -8.88
C PHE A 125 -0.51 -7.23 -9.37
N VAL A 126 0.22 -6.11 -9.43
CA VAL A 126 1.60 -6.10 -9.93
C VAL A 126 2.51 -6.93 -9.03
N GLY A 127 2.36 -6.82 -7.71
CA GLY A 127 3.13 -7.63 -6.76
C GLY A 127 2.90 -9.13 -6.95
N LYS A 128 1.65 -9.56 -7.19
CA LYS A 128 1.33 -10.97 -7.42
C LYS A 128 1.81 -11.46 -8.79
N ILE A 129 1.60 -10.68 -9.86
CA ILE A 129 2.05 -11.03 -11.22
C ILE A 129 3.57 -11.15 -11.23
N LEU A 130 4.28 -10.19 -10.62
CA LEU A 130 5.73 -10.20 -10.56
C LEU A 130 6.25 -11.38 -9.73
N TYR A 131 5.57 -11.72 -8.63
CA TYR A 131 5.89 -12.92 -7.85
C TYR A 131 5.75 -14.20 -8.68
N LEU A 132 4.64 -14.35 -9.40
CA LEU A 132 4.38 -15.52 -10.23
C LEU A 132 5.34 -15.62 -11.43
N SER A 133 5.73 -14.49 -12.01
CA SER A 133 6.62 -14.44 -13.16
C SER A 133 8.06 -14.79 -12.82
N LEU A 134 8.55 -14.32 -11.67
CA LEU A 134 9.95 -14.47 -11.29
C LEU A 134 10.23 -15.75 -10.49
N PHE A 135 9.24 -16.28 -9.75
CA PHE A 135 9.49 -17.29 -8.72
C PHE A 135 8.62 -18.56 -8.84
N MET A 136 7.66 -18.64 -9.76
CA MET A 136 6.75 -19.79 -9.86
C MET A 136 6.69 -20.37 -11.28
N PRO A 137 6.51 -21.69 -11.42
CA PRO A 137 6.37 -22.31 -12.73
C PRO A 137 5.02 -21.94 -13.38
N ALA A 138 4.99 -21.87 -14.72
CA ALA A 138 3.83 -21.46 -15.51
C ALA A 138 2.55 -22.28 -15.23
N LYS A 139 2.66 -23.53 -14.78
CA LYS A 139 1.51 -24.36 -14.39
C LYS A 139 0.69 -23.80 -13.22
N VAL A 140 1.28 -22.94 -12.37
CA VAL A 140 0.61 -22.33 -11.20
C VAL A 140 -0.12 -21.03 -11.57
N TRP A 141 0.08 -20.52 -12.79
CA TRP A 141 -0.61 -19.32 -13.26
C TRP A 141 -2.11 -19.51 -13.47
N THR A 142 -2.54 -20.72 -13.83
CA THR A 142 -3.98 -21.06 -13.98
C THR A 142 -4.73 -20.96 -12.65
N THR A 143 -4.02 -21.10 -11.52
CA THR A 143 -4.56 -20.88 -10.18
C THR A 143 -4.83 -19.39 -9.90
N LEU A 144 -4.23 -18.45 -10.64
CA LEU A 144 -4.52 -17.02 -10.50
C LEU A 144 -5.91 -16.67 -11.06
N THR A 145 -6.29 -17.26 -12.19
CA THR A 145 -7.59 -17.05 -12.85
C THR A 145 -8.71 -17.90 -12.26
N GLY A 146 -8.39 -19.07 -11.68
CA GLY A 146 -9.38 -20.00 -11.12
C GLY A 146 -9.72 -19.80 -9.63
N THR A 147 -9.16 -18.79 -8.95
CA THR A 147 -9.33 -18.64 -7.49
C THR A 147 -9.93 -17.31 -7.06
N LEU A 148 -10.33 -17.22 -5.78
CA LEU A 148 -10.89 -16.04 -5.10
C LEU A 148 -9.96 -14.81 -5.04
N PHE A 149 -8.78 -14.85 -5.68
CA PHE A 149 -7.82 -13.74 -5.70
C PHE A 149 -8.47 -12.43 -6.18
N ILE A 150 -9.13 -12.43 -7.33
CA ILE A 150 -9.72 -11.21 -7.91
C ILE A 150 -10.79 -10.61 -6.97
N PRO A 151 -11.79 -11.37 -6.48
CA PRO A 151 -12.73 -10.87 -5.47
C PRO A 151 -12.06 -10.32 -4.22
N LEU A 152 -11.04 -11.02 -3.68
CA LEU A 152 -10.37 -10.60 -2.44
C LEU A 152 -9.63 -9.26 -2.63
N VAL A 153 -8.97 -9.07 -3.78
CA VAL A 153 -8.28 -7.83 -4.09
C VAL A 153 -9.26 -6.67 -4.28
N LEU A 154 -10.43 -6.92 -4.89
CA LEU A 154 -11.48 -5.90 -5.01
C LEU A 154 -12.05 -5.49 -3.66
N ILE A 155 -12.24 -6.45 -2.74
CA ILE A 155 -12.66 -6.18 -1.37
C ILE A 155 -11.59 -5.32 -0.66
N GLY A 156 -10.31 -5.69 -0.76
CA GLY A 156 -9.23 -4.92 -0.14
C GLY A 156 -9.10 -3.51 -0.73
N SER A 157 -9.26 -3.38 -2.05
CA SER A 157 -9.27 -2.08 -2.72
C SER A 157 -10.42 -1.22 -2.22
N SER A 158 -11.61 -1.80 -2.02
CA SER A 158 -12.75 -1.11 -1.43
C SER A 158 -12.50 -0.70 0.02
N LEU A 159 -11.90 -1.58 0.83
CA LEU A 159 -11.53 -1.28 2.21
C LEU A 159 -10.47 -0.18 2.32
N SER A 160 -9.59 -0.03 1.31
CA SER A 160 -8.61 1.05 1.30
C SER A 160 -9.23 2.46 1.28
N VAL A 161 -10.48 2.58 0.81
CA VAL A 161 -11.25 3.83 0.88
C VAL A 161 -11.53 4.23 2.32
N LEU A 162 -11.71 3.26 3.24
CA LEU A 162 -11.81 3.54 4.67
C LEU A 162 -10.48 4.11 5.21
N GLY A 163 -9.35 3.62 4.71
CA GLY A 163 -8.04 4.20 5.00
C GLY A 163 -7.94 5.66 4.58
N ALA A 164 -8.40 5.99 3.36
CA ALA A 164 -8.49 7.37 2.90
C ALA A 164 -9.42 8.24 3.75
N TYR A 165 -10.55 7.68 4.21
CA TYR A 165 -11.48 8.35 5.11
C TYR A 165 -10.84 8.67 6.46
N LEU A 166 -10.19 7.69 7.10
CA LEU A 166 -9.49 7.89 8.35
C LEU A 166 -8.41 8.96 8.23
N ALA A 167 -7.59 8.89 7.17
CA ALA A 167 -6.56 9.89 6.92
C ALA A 167 -7.13 11.31 6.73
N VAL A 168 -8.04 11.49 5.77
CA VAL A 168 -8.47 12.82 5.33
C VAL A 168 -9.51 13.45 6.27
N LYS A 169 -10.41 12.66 6.85
CA LYS A 169 -11.53 13.18 7.65
C LYS A 169 -11.31 13.11 9.16
N LYS A 170 -10.45 12.22 9.65
CA LYS A 170 -10.25 12.03 11.10
C LYS A 170 -8.88 12.45 11.58
N ILE A 171 -7.81 12.14 10.86
CA ILE A 171 -6.44 12.32 11.34
C ILE A 171 -5.84 13.65 10.89
N VAL A 172 -5.84 13.94 9.58
CA VAL A 172 -5.26 15.18 9.04
C VAL A 172 -5.86 16.44 9.66
N PRO A 173 -7.21 16.58 9.80
CA PRO A 173 -7.80 17.79 10.40
C PRO A 173 -7.46 18.04 11.87
N VAL A 174 -6.89 17.06 12.58
CA VAL A 174 -6.45 17.20 13.97
C VAL A 174 -4.98 17.65 14.04
N ILE A 175 -4.22 17.39 12.98
CA ILE A 175 -2.76 17.63 12.92
C ILE A 175 -2.43 18.94 12.20
N THR A 176 -3.34 19.46 11.38
CA THR A 176 -3.23 20.74 10.66
C THR A 176 -4.14 21.80 11.25
#